data_AF-A0A3A9C913-F1
#
_entry.id   AF-A0A3A9C913-F1
#
_cell.length_a   1.000
_cell.length_b   1.000
_cell.length_c   1.000
_cell.angle_alpha   90.00
_cell.angle_beta   90.00
_cell.angle_gamma   90.00
#
_symmetry.space_group_name_H-M   'P 1'
#
loop_
_entity.id
_entity.type
_entity.pdbx_description
1 polymer ?
#
loop_
_entity_poly.entity_id
_entity_poly.type
_entity_poly.pdbx_seq_one_letter_code
_entity_poly.pdbx_strand_id
1 'polypeptide(L)'
;MTKTKTYELVQTAMFTAIILLLAFTPNLGYIPVGPTRATIIHIPVILGAIALGPKKGAFLGGIFGLTSLINNTMNPTVTSFVFSPFYSLGDTQGNFLSLVICFVPRILVGIVPFFVFYFIKKAIKNHKVSTTFGLALAGVLGSITNTILVMNMIYFFFGQSYASATGNSIETLYKGVILPVITFNGVIEAIVAGILTAAVGAALIGARIIVPVRKTEPVNQ
;
A
#
# COMPACT_ATOMS: atom_id res chain seq x y z
N MET A 1 11.47 24.41 -17.93
CA MET A 1 10.59 23.73 -16.95
C MET A 1 10.13 24.77 -15.92
N THR A 2 8.82 24.89 -15.68
CA THR A 2 8.30 25.76 -14.61
C THR A 2 8.67 25.17 -13.25
N LYS A 3 9.12 25.99 -12.28
CA LYS A 3 9.69 25.55 -10.98
C LYS A 3 8.89 24.45 -10.27
N THR A 4 7.56 24.47 -10.39
CA THR A 4 6.64 23.47 -9.83
C THR A 4 6.84 22.07 -10.40
N LYS A 5 7.04 21.93 -11.72
CA LYS A 5 7.24 20.61 -12.36
C LYS A 5 8.53 19.95 -11.92
N THR A 6 9.59 20.73 -11.74
CA THR A 6 10.88 20.22 -11.23
C THR A 6 10.75 19.79 -9.76
N TYR A 7 10.04 20.55 -8.94
CA TYR A 7 9.80 20.20 -7.53
C TYR A 7 9.02 18.89 -7.37
N GLU A 8 7.93 18.74 -8.12
CA GLU A 8 7.13 17.52 -8.13
C GLU A 8 7.92 16.30 -8.61
N LEU A 9 8.77 16.48 -9.63
CA LEU A 9 9.64 15.43 -10.14
C LEU A 9 10.63 14.98 -9.06
N VAL A 10 11.29 15.91 -8.38
CA VAL A 10 12.25 15.63 -7.31
C VAL A 10 11.58 14.93 -6.13
N GLN A 11 10.40 15.39 -5.70
CA GLN A 11 9.63 14.73 -4.65
C GLN A 11 9.20 13.32 -5.05
N THR A 12 8.73 13.12 -6.30
CA THR A 12 8.37 11.80 -6.80
C THR A 12 9.58 10.87 -6.79
N ALA A 13 10.75 11.36 -7.22
CA ALA A 13 12.01 10.61 -7.18
C ALA A 13 12.44 10.28 -5.75
N MET A 14 12.29 11.21 -4.81
CA MET A 14 12.59 11.00 -3.39
C MET A 14 11.71 9.91 -2.78
N PHE A 15 10.38 9.97 -2.96
CA PHE A 15 9.48 8.92 -2.49
C PHE A 15 9.76 7.58 -3.15
N THR A 16 10.08 7.58 -4.44
CA THR A 16 10.49 6.37 -5.17
C THR A 16 11.75 5.77 -4.55
N ALA A 17 12.77 6.59 -4.28
CA ALA A 17 14.01 6.13 -3.66
C ALA A 17 13.77 5.54 -2.26
N ILE A 18 12.91 6.17 -1.45
CA ILE A 18 12.52 5.64 -0.13
C ILE A 18 11.80 4.30 -0.27
N ILE A 19 10.87 4.17 -1.22
CA ILE A 19 10.16 2.91 -1.51
C ILE A 19 11.14 1.81 -1.89
N LEU A 20 12.08 2.09 -2.80
CA LEU A 20 13.10 1.13 -3.23
C LEU A 20 14.01 0.73 -2.07
N LEU A 21 14.46 1.70 -1.27
CA LEU A 21 15.29 1.44 -0.08
C LEU A 21 14.57 0.51 0.89
N LEU A 22 13.31 0.79 1.22
CA LEU A 22 12.51 -0.07 2.11
C LEU A 22 12.30 -1.46 1.51
N ALA A 23 12.04 -1.54 0.21
CA ALA A 23 11.76 -2.80 -0.47
C ALA A 23 12.97 -3.74 -0.59
N PHE A 24 14.17 -3.17 -0.77
CA PHE A 24 15.41 -3.94 -0.92
C PHE A 24 16.18 -4.11 0.39
N THR A 25 15.82 -3.37 1.45
CA THR A 25 16.37 -3.61 2.79
C THR A 25 15.65 -4.78 3.45
N PRO A 26 16.35 -5.89 3.77
CA PRO A 26 15.73 -7.05 4.40
C PRO A 26 15.04 -6.69 5.71
N ASN A 27 13.85 -7.24 5.95
CA ASN A 27 13.05 -7.08 7.18
C ASN A 27 12.62 -5.65 7.55
N LEU A 28 12.87 -4.65 6.70
CA LEU A 28 12.44 -3.28 6.95
C LEU A 28 11.11 -3.00 6.25
N GLY A 29 11.07 -3.04 4.91
CA GLY A 29 9.86 -2.77 4.14
C GLY A 29 8.84 -3.91 4.08
N TYR A 30 9.34 -5.15 4.15
CA TYR A 30 8.55 -6.37 4.20
C TYR A 30 8.96 -7.21 5.40
N ILE A 31 8.13 -7.22 6.43
CA ILE A 31 8.35 -7.94 7.68
C ILE A 31 7.64 -9.30 7.57
N PRO A 32 8.36 -10.44 7.62
CA PRO A 32 7.72 -11.75 7.57
C PRO A 32 6.88 -11.99 8.84
N VAL A 33 5.57 -12.19 8.67
CA VAL A 33 4.62 -12.54 9.74
C VAL A 33 3.85 -13.80 9.35
N GLY A 34 4.38 -14.95 9.77
CA GLY A 34 3.85 -16.27 9.42
C GLY A 34 3.89 -16.52 7.89
N PRO A 35 2.78 -16.91 7.25
CA PRO A 35 2.74 -17.22 5.81
C PRO A 35 2.71 -15.99 4.90
N THR A 36 2.57 -14.78 5.48
CA THR A 36 2.43 -13.51 4.75
C THR A 36 3.45 -12.49 5.23
N ARG A 37 3.60 -11.38 4.50
CA ARG A 37 4.51 -10.29 4.85
C ARG A 37 3.72 -9.04 5.19
N ALA A 38 3.93 -8.52 6.39
CA ALA A 38 3.46 -7.21 6.77
C ALA A 38 4.32 -6.15 6.06
N THR A 39 3.72 -5.06 5.63
CA THR A 39 4.45 -4.05 4.84
C THR A 39 4.34 -2.66 5.44
N ILE A 40 5.42 -1.90 5.41
CA ILE A 40 5.41 -0.46 5.76
C ILE A 40 5.59 0.44 4.53
N ILE A 41 5.82 -0.15 3.35
CA ILE A 41 6.10 0.57 2.10
C ILE A 41 4.88 1.37 1.62
N HIS A 42 3.68 0.97 2.04
CA HIS A 42 2.48 1.74 1.74
C HIS A 42 2.50 3.14 2.38
N ILE A 43 3.24 3.38 3.47
CA ILE A 43 3.31 4.68 4.15
C ILE A 43 3.93 5.77 3.25
N PRO A 44 5.15 5.62 2.68
CA PRO A 44 5.68 6.60 1.74
C PRO A 44 4.84 6.73 0.46
N VAL A 45 4.13 5.67 0.03
CA VAL A 45 3.17 5.76 -1.09
C VAL A 45 1.98 6.67 -0.72
N ILE A 46 1.42 6.51 0.48
CA ILE A 46 0.32 7.35 1.01
C ILE A 46 0.76 8.81 1.13
N LEU A 47 1.93 9.05 1.73
CA LEU A 47 2.48 10.40 1.88
C LEU A 47 2.76 11.05 0.53
N GLY A 48 3.34 10.28 -0.41
CA GLY A 48 3.54 10.71 -1.79
C GLY A 48 2.24 11.04 -2.49
N ALA A 49 1.20 10.21 -2.34
CA ALA A 49 -0.13 10.48 -2.89
C ALA A 49 -0.74 11.78 -2.36
N ILE A 50 -0.68 12.00 -1.04
CA ILE A 50 -1.20 13.21 -0.38
C ILE A 50 -0.42 14.47 -0.83
N ALA A 51 0.89 14.35 -1.04
CA ALA A 51 1.76 15.46 -1.43
C ALA A 51 1.68 15.80 -2.93
N LEU A 52 1.56 14.79 -3.79
CA LEU A 52 1.77 14.91 -5.24
C LEU A 52 0.51 14.67 -6.08
N GLY A 53 -0.58 14.23 -5.46
CA GLY A 53 -1.84 13.92 -6.12
C GLY A 53 -1.99 12.45 -6.52
N PRO A 54 -3.20 12.06 -6.96
CA PRO A 54 -3.58 10.66 -7.17
C PRO A 54 -2.85 10.01 -8.35
N LYS A 55 -2.48 10.77 -9.39
CA LYS A 55 -1.74 10.24 -10.55
C LYS A 55 -0.33 9.78 -10.16
N LYS A 56 0.40 10.60 -9.42
CA LYS A 56 1.75 10.28 -8.93
C LYS A 56 1.70 9.29 -7.77
N GLY A 57 0.68 9.37 -6.92
CA GLY A 57 0.39 8.34 -5.93
C GLY A 57 0.18 6.97 -6.57
N ALA A 58 -0.62 6.88 -7.64
CA ALA A 58 -0.80 5.66 -8.42
C ALA A 58 0.52 5.13 -9.02
N PHE A 59 1.37 6.03 -9.53
CA PHE A 59 2.72 5.66 -9.99
C PHE A 59 3.59 5.07 -8.86
N LEU A 60 3.64 5.73 -7.69
CA LEU A 60 4.36 5.22 -6.52
C LEU A 60 3.80 3.88 -6.04
N GLY A 61 2.48 3.70 -6.10
CA GLY A 61 1.80 2.42 -5.87
C GLY A 61 2.19 1.36 -6.90
N GLY A 62 2.36 1.74 -8.17
CA GLY A 62 2.90 0.87 -9.21
C GLY A 62 4.33 0.41 -8.91
N ILE A 63 5.20 1.31 -8.47
CA ILE A 63 6.56 0.95 -8.03
C ILE A 63 6.51 -0.01 -6.84
N PHE A 64 5.63 0.22 -5.87
CA PHE A 64 5.41 -0.71 -4.76
C PHE A 64 4.92 -2.09 -5.22
N GLY A 65 4.04 -2.15 -6.23
CA GLY A 65 3.64 -3.41 -6.87
C GLY A 65 4.82 -4.11 -7.53
N LEU A 66 5.64 -3.36 -8.27
CA LEU A 66 6.82 -3.91 -8.95
C LEU A 66 7.84 -4.46 -7.95
N THR A 67 8.13 -3.73 -6.88
CA THR A 67 9.05 -4.21 -5.84
C THR A 67 8.49 -5.42 -5.10
N SER A 68 7.16 -5.48 -4.90
CA SER A 68 6.48 -6.65 -4.35
C SER A 68 6.62 -7.87 -5.26
N LEU A 69 6.52 -7.70 -6.58
CA LEU A 69 6.73 -8.76 -7.56
C LEU A 69 8.16 -9.29 -7.52
N ILE A 70 9.14 -8.39 -7.56
CA ILE A 70 10.57 -8.74 -7.53
C ILE A 70 10.89 -9.49 -6.23
N ASN A 71 10.44 -8.97 -5.09
CA ASN A 71 10.73 -9.58 -3.79
C ASN A 71 10.10 -10.98 -3.65
N ASN A 72 8.86 -11.18 -4.13
CA ASN A 72 8.23 -12.51 -4.13
C ASN A 72 8.86 -13.49 -5.14
N THR A 73 9.52 -12.99 -6.18
CA THR A 73 10.22 -13.85 -7.16
C THR A 73 11.60 -14.26 -6.64
N MET A 74 12.33 -13.33 -6.00
CA MET A 74 13.70 -13.55 -5.53
C MET A 74 13.77 -14.18 -4.14
N ASN A 75 12.79 -13.91 -3.29
CA ASN A 75 12.69 -14.47 -1.94
C ASN A 75 11.31 -15.14 -1.77
N PRO A 76 11.08 -16.30 -2.41
CA PRO A 76 9.77 -16.92 -2.41
C PRO A 76 9.37 -17.46 -1.03
N THR A 77 8.10 -17.32 -0.71
CA THR A 77 7.40 -17.97 0.40
C THR A 77 6.35 -18.93 -0.15
N VAL A 78 5.71 -19.71 0.74
CA VAL A 78 4.61 -20.61 0.36
C VAL A 78 3.43 -19.91 -0.33
N THR A 79 3.33 -18.58 -0.21
CA THR A 79 2.26 -17.76 -0.80
C THR A 79 2.71 -16.92 -2.00
N SER A 80 3.99 -16.99 -2.39
CA SER A 80 4.56 -16.11 -3.43
C SER A 80 4.01 -16.35 -4.84
N PHE A 81 3.42 -17.52 -5.12
CA PHE A 81 2.78 -17.81 -6.42
C PHE A 81 1.57 -16.89 -6.70
N VAL A 82 0.96 -16.35 -5.64
CA VAL A 82 -0.16 -15.41 -5.74
C VAL A 82 0.30 -14.00 -6.12
N PHE A 83 1.57 -13.68 -5.91
CA PHE A 83 2.14 -12.35 -6.16
C PHE A 83 3.16 -12.33 -7.30
N SER A 84 3.58 -13.49 -7.81
CA SER A 84 4.47 -13.61 -8.96
C SER A 84 4.00 -14.70 -9.91
N PRO A 85 3.80 -14.40 -11.21
CA PRO A 85 3.52 -15.41 -12.22
C PRO A 85 4.73 -16.31 -12.51
N PHE A 86 5.93 -15.88 -12.10
CA PHE A 86 7.18 -16.61 -12.36
C PHE A 86 7.50 -17.66 -11.31
N TYR A 87 6.69 -17.74 -10.24
CA TYR A 87 6.87 -18.70 -9.17
C TYR A 87 5.73 -19.72 -9.17
N SER A 88 6.11 -20.99 -9.02
CA SER A 88 5.18 -22.12 -8.97
C SER A 88 5.50 -22.98 -7.75
N LEU A 89 4.46 -23.50 -7.10
CA LEU A 89 4.60 -24.38 -5.93
C LEU A 89 3.82 -25.68 -6.21
N GLY A 90 4.55 -26.75 -6.55
CA GLY A 90 3.96 -28.00 -7.02
C GLY A 90 3.23 -27.82 -8.37
N ASP A 91 1.99 -28.33 -8.47
CA ASP A 91 1.12 -28.18 -9.66
C ASP A 91 0.47 -26.79 -9.79
N THR A 92 0.71 -25.89 -8.83
CA THR A 92 0.13 -24.55 -8.80
C THR A 92 1.11 -23.54 -9.37
N GLN A 93 0.79 -22.98 -10.54
CA GLN A 93 1.57 -21.90 -11.15
C GLN A 93 0.92 -20.54 -10.90
N GLY A 94 1.76 -19.52 -10.68
CA GLY A 94 1.30 -18.14 -10.79
C GLY A 94 0.80 -17.85 -12.20
N ASN A 95 -0.23 -17.01 -12.31
CA ASN A 95 -0.87 -16.65 -13.58
C ASN A 95 -0.86 -15.12 -13.76
N PHE A 96 -1.36 -14.60 -14.88
CA PHE A 96 -1.58 -13.17 -15.09
C PHE A 96 -2.37 -12.52 -13.94
N LEU A 97 -3.28 -13.28 -13.31
CA LEU A 97 -4.01 -12.85 -12.12
C LEU A 97 -3.09 -12.52 -10.93
N SER A 98 -1.92 -13.15 -10.81
CA SER A 98 -0.91 -12.82 -9.79
C SER A 98 -0.37 -11.39 -9.98
N LEU A 99 -0.20 -10.93 -11.23
CA LEU A 99 0.16 -9.54 -11.53
C LEU A 99 -0.96 -8.58 -11.14
N VAL A 100 -2.22 -8.93 -11.44
CA VAL A 100 -3.37 -8.12 -11.04
C VAL A 100 -3.41 -7.94 -9.53
N ILE A 101 -3.25 -9.02 -8.77
CA ILE A 101 -3.21 -8.97 -7.30
C ILE A 101 -2.03 -8.14 -6.80
N CYS A 102 -0.88 -8.22 -7.47
CA CYS A 102 0.32 -7.50 -7.08
C CYS A 102 0.24 -6.00 -7.35
N PHE A 103 -0.36 -5.57 -8.46
CA PHE A 103 -0.39 -4.16 -8.86
C PHE A 103 -1.67 -3.43 -8.46
N VAL A 104 -2.86 -4.02 -8.62
CA VAL A 104 -4.13 -3.29 -8.45
C VAL A 104 -4.33 -2.76 -7.03
N PRO A 105 -4.20 -3.57 -5.95
CA PRO A 105 -4.32 -3.06 -4.60
C PRO A 105 -3.28 -1.97 -4.30
N ARG A 106 -2.06 -2.12 -4.81
CA ARG A 106 -0.93 -1.22 -4.56
C ARG A 106 -1.12 0.14 -5.24
N ILE A 107 -1.66 0.15 -6.46
CA ILE A 107 -2.04 1.37 -7.16
C ILE A 107 -3.19 2.07 -6.41
N LEU A 108 -4.18 1.31 -5.92
CA LEU A 108 -5.30 1.87 -5.16
C LEU A 108 -4.87 2.48 -3.81
N VAL A 109 -3.86 1.93 -3.15
CA VAL A 109 -3.20 2.54 -1.98
C VAL A 109 -2.58 3.91 -2.33
N GLY A 110 -2.20 4.14 -3.58
CA GLY A 110 -1.75 5.44 -4.07
C GLY A 110 -2.87 6.42 -4.42
N ILE A 111 -4.13 5.99 -4.44
CA ILE A 111 -5.27 6.79 -4.89
C ILE A 111 -6.27 7.07 -3.76
N VAL A 112 -6.73 6.02 -3.06
CA VAL A 112 -7.74 6.12 -2.01
C VAL A 112 -7.34 7.09 -0.89
N PRO A 113 -6.10 7.04 -0.35
CA PRO A 113 -5.68 7.89 0.77
C PRO A 113 -5.64 9.38 0.42
N PHE A 114 -5.37 9.71 -0.85
CA PHE A 114 -5.46 11.08 -1.35
C PHE A 114 -6.89 11.62 -1.23
N PHE A 115 -7.88 10.86 -1.72
CA PHE A 115 -9.27 11.28 -1.66
C PHE A 115 -9.79 11.36 -0.22
N VAL A 116 -9.40 10.42 0.63
CA VAL A 116 -9.70 10.46 2.08
C VAL A 116 -9.20 11.76 2.68
N PHE A 117 -7.92 12.09 2.48
CA PHE A 117 -7.33 13.31 3.00
C PHE A 117 -8.02 14.57 2.45
N TYR A 118 -8.31 14.61 1.15
CA TYR A 118 -8.99 15.71 0.49
C TYR A 118 -10.40 15.95 1.04
N PHE A 119 -11.21 14.90 1.20
CA PHE A 119 -12.57 15.02 1.72
C PHE A 119 -12.59 15.45 3.20
N ILE A 120 -11.68 14.92 4.03
CA ILE A 120 -11.56 15.35 5.43
C ILE A 120 -11.16 16.83 5.52
N LYS A 121 -10.22 17.28 4.68
CA LYS A 121 -9.83 18.69 4.56
C LYS A 121 -10.98 19.60 4.14
N LYS A 122 -11.89 19.10 3.30
CA LYS A 122 -13.07 19.85 2.86
C LYS A 122 -14.13 19.93 3.95
N ALA A 123 -14.36 18.83 4.68
CA ALA A 123 -15.40 18.70 5.70
C ALA A 123 -15.08 19.45 7.01
N ILE A 124 -13.83 19.41 7.48
CA ILE A 124 -13.44 19.98 8.77
C ILE A 124 -12.92 21.41 8.61
N LYS A 125 -13.55 22.38 9.30
CA LYS A 125 -13.15 23.80 9.25
C LYS A 125 -11.82 24.08 9.96
N ASN A 126 -11.49 23.35 11.02
CA ASN A 126 -10.25 23.54 11.77
C ASN A 126 -9.05 22.98 10.99
N HIS A 127 -8.13 23.84 10.57
CA HIS A 127 -6.98 23.48 9.75
C HIS A 127 -6.01 22.50 10.43
N LYS A 128 -5.78 22.63 11.74
CA LYS A 128 -4.85 21.75 12.47
C LYS A 128 -5.45 20.37 12.65
N VAL A 129 -6.70 20.32 13.12
CA VAL A 129 -7.45 19.06 13.33
C VAL A 129 -7.68 18.32 12.01
N SER A 130 -8.09 19.02 10.94
CA SER A 130 -8.28 18.42 9.62
C SER A 130 -7.01 17.81 9.04
N THR A 131 -5.84 18.40 9.32
CA THR A 131 -4.55 17.86 8.84
C THR A 131 -4.21 16.58 9.58
N THR A 132 -4.14 16.61 10.91
CA THR A 132 -3.72 15.45 11.71
C THR A 132 -4.70 14.30 11.56
N PHE A 133 -6.01 14.58 11.64
CA PHE A 133 -7.04 13.56 11.49
C PHE A 133 -7.10 13.02 10.06
N GLY A 134 -6.96 13.89 9.05
CA GLY A 134 -6.91 13.49 7.65
C GLY A 134 -5.73 12.58 7.33
N LEU A 135 -4.53 12.89 7.86
CA LEU A 135 -3.34 12.07 7.68
C LEU A 135 -3.49 10.70 8.35
N ALA A 136 -4.00 10.68 9.59
CA ALA A 136 -4.22 9.44 10.33
C ALA A 136 -5.22 8.54 9.59
N LEU A 137 -6.36 9.10 9.17
CA LEU A 137 -7.41 8.35 8.48
C LEU A 137 -6.94 7.88 7.09
N ALA A 138 -6.16 8.69 6.37
CA ALA A 138 -5.56 8.29 5.11
C ALA A 138 -4.58 7.11 5.29
N GLY A 139 -3.77 7.11 6.36
CA GLY A 139 -2.92 5.99 6.75
C GLY A 139 -3.70 4.71 7.01
N VAL A 140 -4.72 4.79 7.88
CA VAL A 140 -5.60 3.67 8.23
C VAL A 140 -6.30 3.11 7.00
N LEU A 141 -6.99 3.95 6.23
CA LEU A 141 -7.77 3.50 5.07
C LEU A 141 -6.87 3.02 3.92
N GLY A 142 -5.66 3.59 3.77
CA GLY A 142 -4.68 3.08 2.82
C GLY A 142 -4.24 1.66 3.15
N SER A 143 -3.87 1.40 4.42
CA SER A 143 -3.50 0.07 4.88
C SER A 143 -4.66 -0.94 4.75
N ILE A 144 -5.86 -0.57 5.20
CA ILE A 144 -7.06 -1.43 5.10
C ILE A 144 -7.38 -1.75 3.63
N THR A 145 -7.28 -0.77 2.74
CA THR A 145 -7.51 -0.96 1.30
C THR A 145 -6.58 -2.03 0.75
N ASN A 146 -5.29 -2.00 1.10
CA ASN A 146 -4.33 -3.02 0.68
C ASN A 146 -4.74 -4.40 1.21
N THR A 147 -4.93 -4.53 2.52
CA THR A 147 -5.17 -5.83 3.16
C THR A 147 -6.47 -6.47 2.69
N ILE A 148 -7.56 -5.71 2.66
CA ILE A 148 -8.87 -6.22 2.20
C ILE A 148 -8.79 -6.62 0.73
N LEU A 149 -8.27 -5.77 -0.15
CA LEU A 149 -8.25 -6.07 -1.59
C LEU A 149 -7.34 -7.24 -1.91
N VAL A 150 -6.13 -7.27 -1.34
CA VAL A 150 -5.21 -8.39 -1.55
C VAL A 150 -5.91 -9.67 -1.13
N MET A 151 -6.35 -9.77 0.12
CA MET A 151 -6.88 -11.01 0.68
C MET A 151 -8.16 -11.49 -0.03
N ASN A 152 -9.06 -10.58 -0.41
CA ASN A 152 -10.24 -10.95 -1.19
C ASN A 152 -9.88 -11.42 -2.60
N MET A 153 -8.93 -10.77 -3.28
CA MET A 153 -8.50 -11.25 -4.60
C MET A 153 -7.79 -12.61 -4.51
N ILE A 154 -7.02 -12.89 -3.45
CA ILE A 154 -6.46 -14.23 -3.21
C ILE A 154 -7.60 -15.25 -3.12
N TYR A 155 -8.65 -14.95 -2.35
CA TYR A 155 -9.79 -15.85 -2.19
C TYR A 155 -10.49 -16.15 -3.52
N PHE A 156 -10.84 -15.12 -4.30
CA PHE A 156 -11.59 -15.30 -5.55
C PHE A 156 -10.78 -15.95 -6.68
N PHE A 157 -9.49 -15.62 -6.80
CA PHE A 157 -8.68 -16.05 -7.95
C PHE A 157 -7.75 -17.24 -7.66
N PHE A 158 -7.29 -17.38 -6.41
CA PHE A 158 -6.31 -18.40 -6.01
C PHE A 158 -6.76 -19.22 -4.80
N GLY A 159 -8.01 -19.11 -4.36
CA GLY A 159 -8.51 -19.80 -3.16
C GLY A 159 -8.33 -21.32 -3.21
N GLN A 160 -8.66 -21.95 -4.34
CA GLN A 160 -8.49 -23.39 -4.54
C GLN A 160 -7.02 -23.82 -4.47
N SER A 161 -6.17 -23.12 -5.21
CA SER A 161 -4.73 -23.33 -5.28
C SER A 161 -4.02 -23.11 -3.93
N TYR A 162 -4.44 -22.09 -3.19
CA TYR A 162 -3.89 -21.76 -1.89
C TYR A 162 -4.33 -22.76 -0.82
N ALA A 163 -5.57 -23.26 -0.89
CA ALA A 163 -6.06 -24.35 -0.04
C ALA A 163 -5.22 -25.62 -0.24
N SER A 164 -4.99 -26.02 -1.50
CA SER A 164 -4.13 -27.15 -1.84
C SER A 164 -2.67 -26.97 -1.39
N ALA A 165 -2.10 -25.77 -1.55
CA ALA A 165 -0.72 -25.47 -1.15
C ALA A 165 -0.51 -25.44 0.37
N THR A 166 -1.55 -25.18 1.16
CA THR A 166 -1.48 -25.13 2.63
C THR A 166 -2.04 -26.39 3.30
N GLY A 167 -2.48 -27.38 2.52
CA GLY A 167 -3.07 -28.62 3.05
C GLY A 167 -4.42 -28.43 3.73
N ASN A 168 -5.12 -27.31 3.48
CA ASN A 168 -6.40 -26.97 4.11
C ASN A 168 -7.54 -27.06 3.09
N SER A 169 -8.78 -27.27 3.55
CA SER A 169 -9.98 -27.11 2.69
C SER A 169 -10.25 -25.62 2.41
N ILE A 170 -10.98 -25.32 1.33
CA ILE A 170 -11.32 -23.93 0.95
C ILE A 170 -12.13 -23.21 2.05
N GLU A 171 -13.03 -23.92 2.75
CA GLU A 171 -13.76 -23.35 3.89
C GLU A 171 -12.84 -22.99 5.06
N THR A 172 -11.86 -23.86 5.36
CA THR A 172 -10.86 -23.61 6.39
C THR A 172 -9.88 -22.51 5.97
N LEU A 173 -9.69 -22.30 4.67
CA LEU A 173 -8.81 -21.26 4.17
C LEU A 173 -9.31 -19.85 4.48
N TYR A 174 -10.60 -19.61 4.22
CA TYR A 174 -11.17 -18.30 4.46
C TYR A 174 -11.22 -17.99 5.97
N LYS A 175 -11.69 -18.94 6.78
CA LYS A 175 -11.87 -18.76 8.22
C LYS A 175 -10.57 -18.91 9.03
N GLY A 176 -9.63 -19.74 8.58
CA GLY A 176 -8.42 -20.12 9.32
C GLY A 176 -7.15 -19.40 8.90
N VAL A 177 -7.08 -18.86 7.69
CA VAL A 177 -5.87 -18.17 7.20
C VAL A 177 -6.17 -16.74 6.78
N ILE A 178 -7.17 -16.54 5.93
CA ILE A 178 -7.47 -15.22 5.38
C ILE A 178 -8.05 -14.29 6.45
N LEU A 179 -9.07 -14.73 7.19
CA LEU A 179 -9.75 -13.90 8.18
C LEU A 179 -8.81 -13.49 9.34
N PRO A 180 -7.94 -14.37 9.91
CA PRO A 180 -6.96 -13.98 10.90
C PRO A 180 -5.93 -12.99 10.37
N VAL A 181 -5.48 -13.13 9.11
CA VAL A 181 -4.54 -12.17 8.53
C VAL A 181 -5.21 -10.80 8.33
N ILE A 182 -6.45 -10.76 7.83
CA ILE A 182 -7.20 -9.49 7.71
C ILE A 182 -7.43 -8.84 9.08
N THR A 183 -7.78 -9.62 10.10
CA THR A 183 -8.13 -9.07 11.43
C THR A 183 -6.90 -8.74 12.27
N PHE A 184 -5.93 -9.64 12.43
CA PHE A 184 -4.77 -9.37 13.27
C PHE A 184 -3.73 -8.51 12.56
N ASN A 185 -3.23 -8.94 11.40
CA ASN A 185 -2.20 -8.17 10.69
C ASN A 185 -2.79 -6.86 10.13
N GLY A 186 -3.99 -6.92 9.55
CA GLY A 186 -4.66 -5.74 9.01
C GLY A 186 -4.94 -4.65 10.04
N VAL A 187 -5.36 -5.01 11.27
CA VAL A 187 -5.60 -4.01 12.33
C VAL A 187 -4.28 -3.42 12.82
N ILE A 188 -3.26 -4.24 13.08
CA ILE A 188 -1.96 -3.76 13.53
C ILE A 188 -1.33 -2.84 12.48
N GLU A 189 -1.31 -3.27 11.21
CA GLU A 189 -0.81 -2.45 10.11
C GLU A 189 -1.60 -1.15 9.97
N ALA A 190 -2.92 -1.17 10.09
CA ALA A 190 -3.74 0.03 9.96
C ALA A 190 -3.47 1.03 11.09
N ILE A 191 -3.31 0.57 12.33
CA ILE A 191 -2.97 1.42 13.47
C ILE A 191 -1.58 2.03 13.26
N VAL A 192 -0.58 1.21 12.94
CA VAL A 192 0.79 1.66 12.70
C VAL A 192 0.85 2.65 11.54
N ALA A 193 0.15 2.35 10.44
CA ALA A 193 0.06 3.22 9.27
C ALA A 193 -0.59 4.56 9.60
N GLY A 194 -1.68 4.56 10.39
CA GLY A 194 -2.34 5.78 10.85
C GLY A 194 -1.41 6.66 11.68
N ILE A 195 -0.75 6.08 12.67
CA ILE A 195 0.18 6.80 13.56
C ILE A 195 1.36 7.36 12.75
N LEU A 196 2.01 6.53 11.94
CA LEU A 196 3.19 6.94 11.17
C LEU A 196 2.85 7.95 10.09
N THR A 197 1.73 7.79 9.38
CA THR A 197 1.28 8.76 8.37
C THR A 197 0.96 10.10 9.01
N ALA A 198 0.32 10.10 10.19
CA ALA A 198 0.05 11.34 10.92
C ALA A 198 1.33 12.01 11.43
N ALA A 199 2.24 11.26 12.06
CA ALA A 199 3.47 11.79 12.62
C ALA A 199 4.42 12.31 11.53
N VAL A 200 4.74 11.48 10.54
CA VAL A 200 5.64 11.82 9.44
C VAL A 200 5.00 12.87 8.54
N GLY A 201 3.72 12.72 8.20
CA GLY A 201 3.01 13.70 7.38
C GLY A 201 2.95 15.07 8.05
N ALA A 202 2.68 15.16 9.35
CA ALA A 202 2.69 16.42 10.07
C ALA A 202 4.09 17.07 10.10
N ALA A 203 5.14 16.26 10.31
CA ALA A 203 6.52 16.74 10.28
C ALA A 203 6.92 17.27 8.89
N LEU A 204 6.60 16.54 7.82
CA LEU A 204 6.89 16.94 6.44
C LEU A 204 6.14 18.23 6.03
N ILE A 205 4.89 18.39 6.49
CA ILE A 205 4.10 19.61 6.27
C ILE A 205 4.69 20.77 7.06
N GLY A 206 5.06 20.55 8.32
CA GLY A 206 5.68 21.56 9.18
C GLY A 206 7.02 22.06 8.64
N ALA A 207 7.83 21.16 8.10
CA ALA A 207 9.09 21.46 7.44
C ALA A 207 8.93 22.06 6.02
N ARG A 208 7.69 22.21 5.53
CA ARG A 208 7.36 22.65 4.16
C ARG A 208 8.00 21.79 3.06
N ILE A 209 8.34 20.55 3.38
CA ILE A 209 8.86 19.56 2.43
C ILE A 209 7.72 19.03 1.55
N ILE A 210 6.51 18.93 2.10
CA ILE A 210 5.31 18.65 1.31
C ILE A 210 4.28 19.75 1.50
N VAL A 211 3.64 20.17 0.40
CA VAL A 211 2.54 21.13 0.44
C VAL A 211 1.27 20.34 0.15
N PRO A 212 0.42 20.09 1.16
CA PRO A 212 -0.80 19.31 0.95
C PRO A 212 -1.79 20.11 0.10
N VAL A 213 -2.58 19.40 -0.71
CA VAL A 213 -3.61 20.00 -1.58
C VAL A 213 -4.49 20.97 -0.79
N ARG A 214 -4.58 22.21 -1.28
CA ARG A 214 -5.39 23.24 -0.64
C ARG A 214 -6.87 23.02 -0.96
N LYS A 215 -7.74 23.48 -0.06
CA LYS A 215 -9.21 23.40 -0.17
C LYS A 215 -9.79 23.95 -1.48
N THR A 216 -9.02 24.77 -2.20
CA THR A 216 -9.40 25.49 -3.42
C THR A 216 -8.75 24.96 -4.70
N GLU A 217 -7.89 23.94 -4.64
CA GLU A 217 -7.21 23.43 -5.83
C GLU A 217 -8.06 22.37 -6.56
N PRO A 218 -8.22 22.48 -7.89
CA PRO A 218 -8.89 21.45 -8.68
C PRO A 218 -8.07 20.16 -8.67
N VAL A 219 -8.75 19.01 -8.52
CA VAL A 219 -8.15 17.67 -8.38
C VAL A 219 -7.33 17.23 -9.62
N ASN A 220 -7.34 18.00 -10.70
CA ASN A 220 -6.81 17.63 -12.02
C ASN A 220 -5.33 17.96 -12.28
N GLN A 221 -4.53 18.34 -11.27
CA GLN A 221 -3.07 18.46 -11.45
C GLN A 221 -2.43 17.07 -11.62
#